data_AF-H0E290-F1
#
_entry.id   AF-H0E290-F1
#
_cell.length_a   1.000
_cell.length_b   1.000
_cell.length_c   1.000
_cell.angle_alpha   90.00
_cell.angle_beta   90.00
_cell.angle_gamma   90.00
#
_symmetry.space_group_name_H-M   'P 1'
#
loop_
_entity.id
_entity.type
_entity.pdbx_description
1 polymer ?
#
loop_
_entity_poly.entity_id
_entity_poly.type
_entity_poly.pdbx_seq_one_letter_code
_entity_poly.pdbx_strand_id
1 'polypeptide(L)'
;MSPEHDAFGRPTRPAPSGWGPSTGSSPSGGLGGGSGGSGGRPPSGRRLLVAFLVFDVIVVAIVGAVLLLANSGGSGSSEGGTTAIVDGGPGAPKDDGSMLGAKGTREAFAKLRGAMRPGERVGMLSIRPDYLSATVATGKDQPARSLTVRKGEDDVMESSGGTSSDRGVPIGEVDLDAPAKLIAATRRGIGPSSPATIDYLVFIGGREEGQPAQWAAYLKGGRSEDSRWQGDAHGDHVVRPSDGAPAPPEGQSGPAERPFGLSSGSMIRGRNLRRALAAVRPLVGGSSRVTSVSVWPQRVIVATRQRWVERRFTVDAAFGVDRDKPGETAARGGLSFSSIDVGGPERAIDLVGRRAKTDAKGRIDYVILDPADSAFPGDRTTWSLYLRGGNPATRYWRATLDGRRVGRPGQPGAP
;
A
#
# COMPACT_ATOMS: atom_id res chain seq x y z
N MET A 1 -44.39 8.26 63.92
CA MET A 1 -45.00 7.29 62.98
C MET A 1 -43.86 6.66 62.20
N SER A 2 -43.54 5.41 62.55
CA SER A 2 -42.37 4.69 62.03
C SER A 2 -42.71 4.01 60.70
N PRO A 3 -41.81 3.99 59.70
CA PRO A 3 -42.04 3.24 58.47
C PRO A 3 -41.77 1.75 58.70
N GLU A 4 -42.67 0.90 58.22
CA GLU A 4 -42.49 -0.55 58.19
C GLU A 4 -41.41 -0.91 57.16
N HIS A 5 -40.48 -1.77 57.59
CA HIS A 5 -39.47 -2.40 56.75
C HIS A 5 -39.87 -3.87 56.53
N ASP A 6 -39.83 -4.32 55.29
CA ASP A 6 -39.89 -5.73 54.91
C ASP A 6 -38.61 -6.47 55.33
N ALA A 7 -38.69 -7.80 55.48
CA ALA A 7 -37.71 -8.68 56.17
C ALA A 7 -36.26 -8.68 55.63
N PHE A 8 -35.93 -7.82 54.67
CA PHE A 8 -34.58 -7.63 54.12
C PHE A 8 -34.18 -6.15 53.94
N GLY A 9 -34.86 -5.20 54.59
CA GLY A 9 -34.37 -3.82 54.76
C GLY A 9 -34.20 -3.02 53.46
N ARG A 10 -35.05 -3.22 52.46
CA ARG A 10 -35.03 -2.44 51.21
C ARG A 10 -36.24 -1.51 51.11
N PRO A 11 -36.08 -0.24 50.68
CA PRO A 11 -37.22 0.64 50.45
C PRO A 11 -38.00 0.20 49.19
N THR A 12 -39.29 -0.06 49.34
CA THR A 12 -40.23 -0.36 48.26
C THR A 12 -40.52 0.90 47.43
N ARG A 13 -40.30 0.83 46.11
CA ARG A 13 -40.71 1.89 45.17
C ARG A 13 -42.16 1.64 44.72
N PRO A 14 -43.01 2.68 44.64
CA PRO A 14 -44.36 2.53 44.11
C PRO A 14 -44.34 2.42 42.57
N ALA A 15 -45.20 1.53 42.05
CA ALA A 15 -45.44 1.34 40.63
C ALA A 15 -46.36 2.46 40.07
N PRO A 16 -46.14 2.95 38.85
CA PRO A 16 -47.09 3.86 38.21
C PRO A 16 -48.30 3.10 37.63
N SER A 17 -49.47 3.56 38.05
CA SER A 17 -50.81 3.24 37.59
C SER A 17 -51.04 3.62 36.13
N GLY A 18 -51.80 2.79 35.41
CA GLY A 18 -52.11 2.97 34.00
C GLY A 18 -53.19 4.02 33.69
N TRP A 19 -53.35 4.29 32.39
CA TRP A 19 -54.52 4.91 31.77
C TRP A 19 -54.86 4.16 30.49
N GLY A 20 -56.14 3.85 30.35
CA GLY A 20 -56.77 3.14 29.23
C GLY A 20 -57.15 4.04 28.05
N PRO A 21 -58.00 3.54 27.13
CA PRO A 21 -58.02 3.92 25.72
C PRO A 21 -59.08 4.99 25.39
N SER A 22 -58.85 5.73 24.30
CA SER A 22 -59.87 6.58 23.66
C SER A 22 -60.00 6.25 22.18
N THR A 23 -61.17 5.74 21.83
CA THR A 23 -61.76 5.69 20.49
C THR A 23 -62.08 7.11 20.00
N GLY A 24 -61.89 7.39 18.71
CA GLY A 24 -62.27 8.67 18.11
C GLY A 24 -62.18 8.67 16.59
N SER A 25 -63.35 8.67 15.97
CA SER A 25 -63.73 8.60 14.56
C SER A 25 -63.05 9.59 13.59
N SER A 26 -63.01 9.17 12.31
CA SER A 26 -62.71 9.95 11.10
C SER A 26 -63.51 11.25 10.95
N PRO A 27 -63.04 12.17 10.09
CA PRO A 27 -63.77 12.32 8.83
C PRO A 27 -62.89 12.35 7.57
N SER A 28 -63.53 11.90 6.51
CA SER A 28 -63.16 11.91 5.10
C SER A 28 -62.95 13.31 4.52
N GLY A 29 -61.99 13.43 3.60
CA GLY A 29 -61.87 14.59 2.70
C GLY A 29 -60.75 14.46 1.66
N GLY A 30 -61.11 13.98 0.47
CA GLY A 30 -60.73 14.59 -0.82
C GLY A 30 -59.27 14.59 -1.31
N LEU A 31 -59.00 13.69 -2.27
CA LEU A 31 -58.35 13.90 -3.59
C LEU A 31 -57.02 14.68 -3.69
N GLY A 32 -55.99 13.98 -4.17
CA GLY A 32 -54.79 14.59 -4.77
C GLY A 32 -53.75 13.55 -5.18
N GLY A 33 -53.57 13.37 -6.49
CA GLY A 33 -52.83 12.27 -7.12
C GLY A 33 -51.31 12.27 -6.96
N GLY A 34 -50.69 11.19 -7.47
CA GLY A 34 -49.24 11.10 -7.65
C GLY A 34 -48.70 9.68 -7.51
N SER A 35 -48.99 8.83 -8.48
CA SER A 35 -48.34 7.53 -8.64
C SER A 35 -46.86 7.67 -9.04
N GLY A 36 -46.02 6.78 -8.50
CA GLY A 36 -44.89 6.22 -9.24
C GLY A 36 -43.49 6.44 -8.66
N GLY A 37 -43.21 5.87 -7.49
CA GLY A 37 -41.84 5.59 -7.06
C GLY A 37 -41.24 4.43 -7.87
N SER A 38 -40.10 4.66 -8.53
CA SER A 38 -39.17 3.61 -8.91
C SER A 38 -37.85 3.84 -8.15
N GLY A 39 -37.42 2.80 -7.45
CA GLY A 39 -36.33 2.84 -6.48
C GLY A 39 -34.95 2.97 -7.11
N GLY A 40 -34.23 4.00 -6.69
CA GLY A 40 -32.79 4.11 -6.89
C GLY A 40 -32.05 3.14 -5.96
N ARG A 41 -31.51 2.06 -6.52
CA ARG A 41 -30.43 1.28 -5.89
C ARG A 41 -29.16 2.15 -5.80
N PRO A 42 -28.45 2.19 -4.67
CA PRO A 42 -27.14 2.85 -4.61
C PRO A 42 -26.10 2.02 -5.37
N PRO A 43 -25.14 2.63 -6.10
CA PRO A 43 -24.12 1.89 -6.81
C PRO A 43 -23.09 1.30 -5.84
N SER A 44 -22.91 -0.02 -5.95
CA SER A 44 -21.89 -0.79 -5.26
C SER A 44 -20.48 -0.43 -5.75
N GLY A 45 -19.73 0.27 -4.90
CA GLY A 45 -18.30 0.62 -5.10
C GLY A 45 -17.34 -0.56 -4.95
N ARG A 46 -17.58 -1.69 -5.64
CA ARG A 46 -16.69 -2.87 -5.63
C ARG A 46 -16.10 -3.24 -6.99
N ARG A 47 -16.39 -2.49 -8.06
CA ARG A 47 -15.92 -2.79 -9.42
C ARG A 47 -14.55 -2.21 -9.78
N LEU A 48 -14.03 -1.24 -9.03
CA LEU A 48 -12.77 -0.59 -9.40
C LEU A 48 -11.53 -1.46 -9.10
N LEU A 49 -11.57 -2.31 -8.08
CA LEU A 49 -10.39 -3.07 -7.64
C LEU A 49 -10.16 -4.35 -8.46
N VAL A 50 -11.22 -4.90 -9.08
CA VAL A 50 -11.12 -6.07 -9.98
C VAL A 50 -10.64 -5.65 -11.38
N ALA A 51 -10.94 -4.43 -11.83
CA ALA A 51 -10.48 -3.92 -13.12
C ALA A 51 -8.96 -3.72 -13.19
N PHE A 52 -8.32 -3.33 -12.08
CA PHE A 52 -6.86 -3.10 -12.02
C PHE A 52 -6.04 -4.40 -12.11
N LEU A 53 -6.47 -5.47 -11.42
CA LEU A 53 -5.79 -6.78 -11.48
C LEU A 53 -5.94 -7.46 -12.85
N VAL A 54 -7.09 -7.31 -13.51
CA VAL A 54 -7.32 -7.87 -14.84
C VAL A 54 -6.48 -7.15 -15.91
N PHE A 55 -6.23 -5.85 -15.76
CA PHE A 55 -5.46 -5.08 -16.73
C PHE A 55 -3.94 -5.34 -16.68
N ASP A 56 -3.37 -5.52 -15.48
CA ASP A 56 -1.94 -5.89 -15.35
C ASP A 56 -1.65 -7.29 -15.92
N VAL A 57 -2.59 -8.24 -15.74
CA VAL A 57 -2.50 -9.56 -16.38
C VAL A 57 -2.61 -9.44 -17.91
N ILE A 58 -3.45 -8.54 -18.42
CA ILE A 58 -3.60 -8.33 -19.86
C ILE A 58 -2.35 -7.68 -20.47
N VAL A 59 -1.71 -6.70 -19.83
CA VAL A 59 -0.48 -6.09 -20.38
C VAL A 59 0.72 -7.03 -20.31
N VAL A 60 0.86 -7.80 -19.23
CA VAL A 60 1.89 -8.86 -19.15
C VAL A 60 1.61 -9.98 -20.15
N ALA A 61 0.34 -10.33 -20.38
CA ALA A 61 -0.06 -11.31 -21.40
C ALA A 61 0.09 -10.77 -22.83
N ILE A 62 -0.15 -9.49 -23.09
CA ILE A 62 0.03 -8.88 -24.42
C ILE A 62 1.52 -8.73 -24.72
N VAL A 63 2.34 -8.26 -23.77
CA VAL A 63 3.81 -8.22 -23.94
C VAL A 63 4.36 -9.64 -24.08
N GLY A 64 3.84 -10.60 -23.30
CA GLY A 64 4.18 -12.02 -23.44
C GLY A 64 3.75 -12.63 -24.78
N ALA A 65 2.58 -12.27 -25.31
CA ALA A 65 2.04 -12.77 -26.57
C ALA A 65 2.71 -12.15 -27.80
N VAL A 66 3.05 -10.85 -27.75
CA VAL A 66 3.82 -10.15 -28.79
C VAL A 66 5.25 -10.72 -28.86
N LEU A 67 5.84 -11.12 -27.71
CA LEU A 67 7.14 -11.80 -27.67
C LEU A 67 7.07 -13.27 -28.11
N LEU A 68 5.97 -13.98 -27.85
CA LEU A 68 5.74 -15.36 -28.33
C LEU A 68 5.55 -15.42 -29.86
N LEU A 69 4.92 -14.42 -30.46
CA LEU A 69 4.76 -14.32 -31.92
C LEU A 69 6.05 -13.93 -32.64
N ALA A 70 7.00 -13.28 -31.97
CA ALA A 70 8.32 -13.00 -32.52
C ALA A 70 9.31 -14.18 -32.44
N ASN A 71 9.01 -15.20 -31.63
CA ASN A 71 9.88 -16.37 -31.38
C ASN A 71 9.37 -17.69 -31.99
N SER A 72 8.24 -17.70 -32.72
CA SER A 72 7.67 -18.92 -33.31
C SER A 72 8.29 -19.36 -34.64
N GLY A 73 9.32 -18.66 -35.13
CA GLY A 73 10.09 -19.04 -36.33
C GLY A 73 11.40 -19.74 -36.00
N GLY A 74 11.36 -20.95 -35.45
CA GLY A 74 12.57 -21.73 -35.18
C GLY A 74 12.34 -22.96 -34.32
N SER A 75 11.87 -24.06 -34.92
CA SER A 75 11.89 -25.38 -34.29
C SER A 75 13.34 -25.88 -34.24
N GLY A 76 14.04 -25.61 -33.14
CA GLY A 76 15.33 -26.20 -32.83
C GLY A 76 15.36 -26.56 -31.35
N SER A 77 15.15 -27.85 -31.05
CA SER A 77 15.26 -28.39 -29.70
C SER A 77 16.67 -28.11 -29.13
N SER A 78 16.75 -27.26 -28.12
CA SER A 78 17.90 -27.21 -27.22
C SER A 78 17.38 -27.00 -25.80
N GLU A 79 17.06 -28.12 -25.15
CA GLU A 79 17.01 -28.21 -23.70
C GLU A 79 18.43 -27.97 -23.18
N GLY A 80 18.71 -26.72 -22.86
CA GLY A 80 19.97 -26.27 -22.26
C GLY A 80 19.69 -25.15 -21.27
N GLY A 81 18.75 -25.37 -20.36
CA GLY A 81 18.48 -24.44 -19.28
C GLY A 81 19.66 -24.39 -18.34
N THR A 82 20.53 -23.40 -18.48
CA THR A 82 21.59 -23.08 -17.52
C THR A 82 20.94 -22.83 -16.17
N THR A 83 20.98 -23.83 -15.31
CA THR A 83 20.51 -23.75 -13.94
C THR A 83 21.61 -23.07 -13.14
N ALA A 84 21.36 -21.82 -12.73
CA ALA A 84 22.15 -21.18 -11.68
C ALA A 84 21.81 -21.86 -10.35
N ILE A 85 22.39 -23.03 -10.10
CA ILE A 85 22.45 -23.64 -8.78
C ILE A 85 23.64 -22.98 -8.08
N VAL A 86 23.33 -22.05 -7.16
CA VAL A 86 24.31 -21.44 -6.28
C VAL A 86 24.38 -22.30 -5.03
N ASP A 87 25.36 -23.20 -4.98
CA ASP A 87 25.74 -23.92 -3.77
C ASP A 87 27.07 -23.34 -3.24
N GLY A 88 27.04 -22.87 -1.99
CA GLY A 88 28.18 -22.80 -1.06
C GLY A 88 29.27 -21.73 -1.22
N GLY A 89 29.24 -20.70 -0.37
CA GLY A 89 30.44 -19.97 0.10
C GLY A 89 30.68 -18.56 -0.49
N PRO A 90 31.49 -17.69 0.19
CA PRO A 90 31.71 -16.30 -0.17
C PRO A 90 32.69 -16.18 -1.35
N GLY A 91 32.29 -16.70 -2.49
CA GLY A 91 32.87 -16.38 -3.79
C GLY A 91 31.87 -15.48 -4.50
N ALA A 92 32.29 -14.28 -4.90
CA ALA A 92 31.48 -13.44 -5.77
C ALA A 92 31.00 -14.30 -6.96
N PRO A 93 29.71 -14.19 -7.35
CA PRO A 93 29.19 -14.95 -8.48
C PRO A 93 30.13 -14.74 -9.67
N LYS A 94 30.60 -15.84 -10.27
CA LYS A 94 31.32 -15.76 -11.55
C LYS A 94 30.43 -14.96 -12.49
N ASP A 95 30.98 -13.88 -13.04
CA ASP A 95 30.33 -13.03 -14.02
C ASP A 95 30.03 -13.88 -15.25
N ASP A 96 28.88 -14.53 -15.26
CA ASP A 96 28.39 -15.41 -16.32
C ASP A 96 27.90 -14.60 -17.53
N GLY A 97 28.11 -13.28 -17.51
CA GLY A 97 27.60 -12.33 -18.48
C GLY A 97 26.09 -12.12 -18.39
N SER A 98 25.42 -12.54 -17.31
CA SER A 98 23.99 -12.26 -17.09
C SER A 98 23.74 -10.77 -17.01
N MET A 99 22.69 -10.28 -17.69
CA MET A 99 22.28 -8.88 -17.58
C MET A 99 21.69 -8.52 -16.23
N LEU A 100 21.38 -9.50 -15.37
CA LEU A 100 21.01 -9.26 -13.97
C LEU A 100 22.23 -8.94 -13.08
N GLY A 101 23.45 -9.20 -13.57
CA GLY A 101 24.68 -8.80 -12.90
C GLY A 101 24.94 -7.30 -13.07
N ALA A 102 25.58 -6.67 -12.08
CA ALA A 102 25.82 -5.22 -12.08
C ALA A 102 26.58 -4.73 -13.34
N LYS A 103 27.54 -5.52 -13.84
CA LYS A 103 28.27 -5.20 -15.08
C LYS A 103 27.36 -5.32 -16.30
N GLY A 104 26.71 -6.47 -16.49
CA GLY A 104 25.80 -6.70 -17.62
C GLY A 104 24.64 -5.70 -17.67
N THR A 105 24.07 -5.35 -16.50
CA THR A 105 23.06 -4.27 -16.41
C THR A 105 23.62 -2.95 -16.92
N ARG A 106 24.78 -2.51 -16.43
CA ARG A 106 25.38 -1.22 -16.83
C ARG A 106 25.72 -1.16 -18.32
N GLU A 107 26.30 -2.23 -18.86
CA GLU A 107 26.61 -2.33 -20.29
C GLU A 107 25.35 -2.27 -21.16
N ALA A 108 24.31 -3.03 -20.79
CA ALA A 108 23.03 -3.01 -21.50
C ALA A 108 22.35 -1.62 -21.43
N PHE A 109 22.42 -0.95 -20.27
CA PHE A 109 21.91 0.41 -20.11
C PHE A 109 22.70 1.44 -20.93
N ALA A 110 24.01 1.28 -21.08
CA ALA A 110 24.82 2.14 -21.95
C ALA A 110 24.38 2.02 -23.41
N LYS A 111 24.18 0.78 -23.90
CA LYS A 111 23.65 0.50 -25.25
C LYS A 111 22.25 1.09 -25.43
N LEU A 112 21.35 0.86 -24.46
CA LEU A 112 20.00 1.43 -24.48
C LEU A 112 20.03 2.96 -24.55
N ARG A 113 20.85 3.61 -23.71
CA ARG A 113 20.98 5.07 -23.67
C ARG A 113 21.47 5.63 -25.01
N GLY A 114 22.40 4.96 -25.67
CA GLY A 114 22.88 5.35 -27.00
C GLY A 114 21.80 5.26 -28.10
N ALA A 115 20.84 4.36 -27.95
CA ALA A 115 19.74 4.16 -28.90
C ALA A 115 18.51 5.08 -28.66
N MET A 116 18.43 5.71 -27.49
CA MET A 116 17.34 6.64 -27.16
C MET A 116 17.54 8.01 -27.79
N ARG A 117 16.45 8.60 -28.29
CA ARG A 117 16.42 9.92 -28.91
C ARG A 117 16.27 11.02 -27.84
N PRO A 118 16.70 12.27 -28.12
CA PRO A 118 16.48 13.39 -27.21
C PRO A 118 15.00 13.56 -26.84
N GLY A 119 14.71 13.74 -25.55
CA GLY A 119 13.35 13.91 -25.03
C GLY A 119 12.58 12.60 -24.77
N GLU A 120 13.10 11.46 -25.20
CA GLU A 120 12.49 10.17 -24.90
C GLU A 120 12.67 9.77 -23.43
N ARG A 121 11.68 9.02 -22.92
CA ARG A 121 11.61 8.61 -21.52
C ARG A 121 11.41 7.11 -21.43
N VAL A 122 11.94 6.48 -20.39
CA VAL A 122 11.68 5.07 -20.08
C VAL A 122 10.34 4.96 -19.40
N GLY A 123 9.34 4.40 -20.08
CA GLY A 123 8.03 4.10 -19.49
C GLY A 123 8.05 2.79 -18.70
N MET A 124 8.67 1.77 -19.28
CA MET A 124 8.87 0.46 -18.66
C MET A 124 10.20 -0.11 -19.11
N LEU A 125 10.90 -0.82 -18.23
CA LEU A 125 12.11 -1.56 -18.56
C LEU A 125 12.09 -2.92 -17.90
N SER A 126 12.48 -3.97 -18.62
CA SER A 126 12.53 -5.35 -18.15
C SER A 126 13.93 -5.88 -18.35
N ILE A 127 14.53 -6.44 -17.29
CA ILE A 127 15.85 -7.03 -17.30
C ILE A 127 15.70 -8.51 -17.03
N ARG A 128 16.11 -9.34 -18.00
CA ARG A 128 16.21 -10.80 -17.90
C ARG A 128 17.68 -11.21 -17.95
N PRO A 129 18.04 -12.47 -17.66
CA PRO A 129 19.43 -12.92 -17.76
C PRO A 129 20.06 -12.67 -19.14
N ASP A 130 19.27 -12.82 -20.21
CA ASP A 130 19.78 -12.81 -21.59
C ASP A 130 19.45 -11.54 -22.38
N TYR A 131 18.59 -10.67 -21.86
CA TYR A 131 18.24 -9.43 -22.54
C TYR A 131 17.67 -8.36 -21.62
N LEU A 132 17.74 -7.12 -22.09
CA LEU A 132 17.09 -5.95 -21.52
C LEU A 132 16.14 -5.40 -22.57
N SER A 133 14.88 -5.16 -22.21
CA SER A 133 13.89 -4.54 -23.10
C SER A 133 13.29 -3.31 -22.44
N ALA A 134 13.11 -2.24 -23.20
CA ALA A 134 12.54 -0.98 -22.72
C ALA A 134 11.41 -0.53 -23.64
N THR A 135 10.26 -0.20 -23.05
CA THR A 135 9.20 0.57 -23.71
C THR A 135 9.48 2.04 -23.48
N VAL A 136 9.68 2.76 -24.59
CA VAL A 136 10.07 4.16 -24.62
C VAL A 136 8.84 5.03 -24.88
N ALA A 137 8.64 6.01 -24.00
CA ALA A 137 7.67 7.07 -24.15
C ALA A 137 8.24 8.14 -25.10
N THR A 138 7.61 8.28 -26.25
CA THR A 138 7.98 9.19 -27.35
C THR A 138 7.13 10.47 -27.39
N GLY A 139 6.22 10.64 -26.42
CA GLY A 139 5.26 11.74 -26.37
C GLY A 139 3.82 11.27 -26.61
N LYS A 140 2.87 12.16 -26.32
CA LYS A 140 1.44 11.89 -26.49
C LYS A 140 1.10 11.71 -27.98
N ASP A 141 0.30 10.68 -28.29
CA ASP A 141 -0.20 10.36 -29.63
C ASP A 141 0.88 10.00 -30.67
N GLN A 142 2.12 9.78 -30.23
CA GLN A 142 3.21 9.26 -31.05
C GLN A 142 3.24 7.72 -30.99
N PRO A 143 3.81 7.02 -31.98
CA PRO A 143 4.03 5.58 -31.88
C PRO A 143 4.96 5.25 -30.71
N ALA A 144 4.57 4.28 -29.87
CA ALA A 144 5.48 3.78 -28.84
C ALA A 144 6.63 3.00 -29.49
N ARG A 145 7.84 3.18 -28.97
CA ARG A 145 9.03 2.43 -29.39
C ARG A 145 9.37 1.38 -28.33
N SER A 146 9.82 0.24 -28.77
CA SER A 146 10.40 -0.81 -27.93
C SER A 146 11.83 -1.05 -28.37
N LEU A 147 12.77 -0.92 -27.44
CA LEU A 147 14.19 -1.14 -27.65
C LEU A 147 14.61 -2.40 -26.90
N THR A 148 15.34 -3.30 -27.55
CA THR A 148 15.82 -4.54 -26.92
C THR A 148 17.32 -4.71 -27.15
N VAL A 149 18.05 -4.89 -26.06
CA VAL A 149 19.48 -5.21 -26.03
C VAL A 149 19.60 -6.68 -25.62
N ARG A 150 20.22 -7.51 -26.46
CA ARG A 150 20.46 -8.93 -26.15
C ARG A 150 21.89 -9.17 -25.72
N LYS A 151 22.09 -10.22 -24.93
CA LYS A 151 23.40 -10.61 -24.42
C LYS A 151 24.28 -11.07 -25.58
N GLY A 152 25.50 -10.51 -25.65
CA GLY A 152 26.47 -10.84 -26.71
C GLY A 152 26.17 -10.22 -28.08
N GLU A 153 25.08 -9.45 -28.22
CA GLU A 153 24.78 -8.69 -29.44
C GLU A 153 25.20 -7.23 -29.26
N ASP A 154 25.77 -6.64 -30.31
CA ASP A 154 26.17 -5.23 -30.31
C ASP A 154 25.07 -4.28 -30.74
N ASP A 155 24.12 -4.78 -31.53
CA ASP A 155 23.00 -3.99 -32.04
C ASP A 155 21.84 -3.92 -31.04
N VAL A 156 21.13 -2.79 -31.08
CA VAL A 156 19.87 -2.60 -30.36
C VAL A 156 18.72 -2.84 -31.33
N MET A 157 17.91 -3.85 -31.06
CA MET A 157 16.71 -4.10 -31.86
C MET A 157 15.63 -3.08 -31.52
N GLU A 158 15.05 -2.47 -32.55
CA GLU A 158 13.95 -1.52 -32.43
C GLU A 158 12.68 -2.11 -33.05
N SER A 159 11.57 -1.97 -32.34
CA SER A 159 10.23 -2.17 -32.89
C SER A 159 9.31 -1.03 -32.47
N SER A 160 8.26 -0.77 -33.26
CA SER A 160 7.28 0.27 -32.98
C SER A 160 5.87 -0.29 -33.04
N GLY A 161 5.02 0.10 -32.10
CA GLY A 161 3.62 -0.32 -32.08
C GLY A 161 2.82 0.32 -30.97
N GLY A 162 1.51 0.51 -31.20
CA GLY A 162 0.62 1.16 -30.24
C GLY A 162 0.85 2.66 -30.08
N THR A 163 0.06 3.29 -29.21
CA THR A 163 0.18 4.71 -28.87
C THR A 163 1.04 4.89 -27.63
N SER A 164 1.98 5.82 -27.73
CA SER A 164 2.87 6.22 -26.65
C SER A 164 2.17 7.15 -25.67
N SER A 165 2.73 7.19 -24.45
CA SER A 165 2.45 8.24 -23.48
C SER A 165 3.58 9.28 -23.46
N ASP A 166 3.32 10.40 -22.81
CA ASP A 166 4.32 11.38 -22.37
C ASP A 166 4.97 11.02 -21.02
N ARG A 167 4.58 9.88 -20.45
CA ARG A 167 4.97 9.44 -19.10
C ARG A 167 6.17 8.52 -19.12
N GLY A 168 7.03 8.70 -18.13
CA GLY A 168 8.23 7.90 -17.93
C GLY A 168 9.31 8.71 -17.23
N VAL A 169 10.46 8.08 -17.05
CA VAL A 169 11.63 8.71 -16.44
C VAL A 169 12.70 8.93 -17.52
N PRO A 170 13.29 10.12 -17.65
CA PRO A 170 14.45 10.32 -18.52
C PRO A 170 15.52 9.25 -18.23
N ILE A 171 16.13 8.67 -19.25
CA ILE A 171 17.10 7.57 -19.06
C ILE A 171 18.31 7.95 -18.20
N GLY A 172 18.64 9.24 -18.12
CA GLY A 172 19.69 9.76 -17.23
C GLY A 172 19.28 9.80 -15.75
N GLU A 173 17.98 9.76 -15.45
CA GLU A 173 17.42 9.77 -14.09
C GLU A 173 17.09 8.36 -13.58
N VAL A 174 17.17 7.33 -14.43
CA VAL A 174 17.04 5.94 -13.99
C VAL A 174 18.28 5.54 -13.21
N ASP A 175 18.09 5.18 -11.94
CA ASP A 175 19.17 4.72 -11.06
C ASP A 175 19.68 3.34 -11.52
N LEU A 176 20.94 3.28 -11.92
CA LEU A 176 21.59 2.08 -12.44
C LEU A 176 22.05 1.11 -11.34
N ASP A 177 22.11 1.57 -10.09
CA ASP A 177 22.47 0.74 -8.93
C ASP A 177 21.23 0.13 -8.26
N ALA A 178 20.04 0.70 -8.50
CA ALA A 178 18.76 0.20 -7.99
C ALA A 178 18.49 -1.30 -8.29
N PRO A 179 18.77 -1.84 -9.50
CA PRO A 179 18.66 -3.27 -9.78
C PRO A 179 19.48 -4.15 -8.82
N ALA A 180 20.73 -3.77 -8.58
CA ALA A 180 21.65 -4.54 -7.72
C ALA A 180 21.20 -4.48 -6.26
N LYS A 181 20.79 -3.31 -5.78
CA LYS A 181 20.22 -3.13 -4.43
C LYS A 181 18.96 -3.98 -4.24
N LEU A 182 18.04 -3.94 -5.21
CA LEU A 182 16.81 -4.73 -5.18
C LEU A 182 17.10 -6.24 -5.17
N ILE A 183 18.03 -6.72 -6.00
CA ILE A 183 18.46 -8.13 -6.00
C ILE A 183 19.01 -8.51 -4.63
N ALA A 184 19.91 -7.71 -4.06
CA ALA A 184 20.51 -7.98 -2.76
C ALA A 184 19.46 -8.03 -1.64
N ALA A 185 18.55 -7.05 -1.60
CA ALA A 185 17.48 -6.98 -0.62
C ALA A 185 16.50 -8.16 -0.75
N THR A 186 16.12 -8.51 -1.98
CA THR A 186 15.26 -9.65 -2.28
C THR A 186 15.88 -10.95 -1.77
N ARG A 187 17.17 -11.17 -2.06
CA ARG A 187 17.92 -12.35 -1.57
C ARG A 187 17.96 -12.42 -0.04
N ARG A 188 18.19 -11.30 0.64
CA ARG A 188 18.12 -11.25 2.11
C ARG A 188 16.74 -11.64 2.63
N GLY A 189 15.68 -11.16 1.97
CA GLY A 189 14.29 -11.36 2.38
C GLY A 189 13.70 -12.73 2.06
N ILE A 190 14.21 -13.47 1.08
CA ILE A 190 13.84 -14.88 0.88
C ILE A 190 14.61 -15.82 1.80
N GLY A 191 15.80 -15.40 2.27
CA GLY A 191 16.68 -16.18 3.13
C GLY A 191 17.53 -17.20 2.38
N PRO A 192 18.62 -17.69 3.03
CA PRO A 192 19.62 -18.55 2.38
C PRO A 192 19.12 -19.97 2.05
N SER A 193 18.04 -20.42 2.70
CA SER A 193 17.45 -21.75 2.50
C SER A 193 16.42 -21.80 1.37
N SER A 194 16.10 -20.66 0.74
CA SER A 194 15.10 -20.61 -0.33
C SER A 194 15.72 -21.02 -1.67
N PRO A 195 15.13 -21.99 -2.40
CA PRO A 195 15.58 -22.31 -3.76
C PRO A 195 15.14 -21.26 -4.80
N ALA A 196 14.39 -20.23 -4.38
CA ALA A 196 13.85 -19.23 -5.28
C ALA A 196 14.97 -18.36 -5.89
N THR A 197 15.05 -18.35 -7.22
CA THR A 197 15.95 -17.48 -7.97
C THR A 197 15.18 -16.31 -8.56
N ILE A 198 15.82 -15.14 -8.70
CA ILE A 198 15.24 -14.02 -9.44
C ILE A 198 15.21 -14.39 -10.92
N ASP A 199 14.03 -14.35 -11.54
CA ASP A 199 13.81 -14.59 -12.97
C ASP A 199 14.05 -13.30 -13.77
N TYR A 200 13.41 -12.20 -13.37
CA TYR A 200 13.57 -10.91 -14.04
C TYR A 200 13.28 -9.73 -13.12
N LEU A 201 13.78 -8.57 -13.53
CA LEU A 201 13.46 -7.27 -12.94
C LEU A 201 12.57 -6.47 -13.88
N VAL A 202 11.74 -5.61 -13.30
CA VAL A 202 10.93 -4.62 -14.03
C VAL A 202 11.06 -3.27 -13.36
N PHE A 203 11.36 -2.25 -14.16
CA PHE A 203 11.20 -0.84 -13.80
C PHE A 203 9.93 -0.30 -14.43
N ILE A 204 9.16 0.47 -13.67
CA ILE A 204 7.97 1.18 -14.13
C ILE A 204 8.17 2.66 -13.85
N GLY A 205 8.26 3.50 -14.88
CA GLY A 205 8.55 4.93 -14.77
C GLY A 205 7.36 5.81 -14.34
N GLY A 206 6.36 5.23 -13.69
CA GLY A 206 5.08 5.88 -13.34
C GLY A 206 4.08 5.86 -14.51
N ARG A 207 3.11 4.95 -14.48
CA ARG A 207 2.07 4.85 -15.53
C ARG A 207 1.03 5.94 -15.41
N GLU A 208 0.86 6.48 -14.21
CA GLU A 208 -0.11 7.51 -13.88
C GLU A 208 0.55 8.77 -13.35
N GLU A 209 -0.07 9.93 -13.59
CA GLU A 209 0.38 11.17 -12.99
C GLU A 209 0.41 11.04 -11.46
N GLY A 210 1.57 11.34 -10.86
CA GLY A 210 1.79 11.21 -9.42
C GLY A 210 2.26 9.84 -8.95
N GLN A 211 2.19 8.80 -9.78
CA GLN A 211 2.73 7.48 -9.42
C GLN A 211 4.27 7.55 -9.47
N PRO A 212 4.97 7.21 -8.37
CA PRO A 212 6.42 7.20 -8.38
C PRO A 212 6.96 6.08 -9.27
N ALA A 213 8.18 6.27 -9.76
CA ALA A 213 8.89 5.21 -10.42
C ALA A 213 9.27 4.12 -9.41
N GLN A 214 9.24 2.86 -9.85
CA GLN A 214 9.43 1.72 -8.97
C GLN A 214 10.14 0.59 -9.70
N TRP A 215 10.85 -0.23 -8.93
CA TRP A 215 11.42 -1.48 -9.39
C TRP A 215 10.66 -2.67 -8.80
N ALA A 216 10.63 -3.78 -9.51
CA ALA A 216 10.08 -5.04 -9.03
C ALA A 216 10.98 -6.21 -9.46
N ALA A 217 11.23 -7.13 -8.54
CA ALA A 217 11.93 -8.38 -8.79
C ALA A 217 10.92 -9.52 -8.75
N TYR A 218 10.95 -10.37 -9.77
CA TYR A 218 10.09 -11.53 -9.91
C TYR A 218 10.91 -12.81 -9.73
N LEU A 219 10.42 -13.72 -8.91
CA LEU A 219 11.07 -15.00 -8.63
C LEU A 219 10.60 -16.08 -9.62
N LYS A 220 11.52 -16.96 -10.02
CA LYS A 220 11.26 -18.07 -10.94
C LYS A 220 10.22 -19.03 -10.36
N GLY A 221 9.30 -19.49 -11.21
CA GLY A 221 8.21 -20.40 -10.82
C GLY A 221 7.05 -19.72 -10.08
N GLY A 222 7.16 -18.41 -9.84
CA GLY A 222 6.21 -17.65 -9.06
C GLY A 222 5.29 -16.77 -9.90
N ARG A 223 4.01 -17.15 -10.04
CA ARG A 223 2.96 -16.26 -10.56
C ARG A 223 2.12 -15.63 -9.44
N SER A 224 2.40 -15.96 -8.18
CA SER A 224 1.71 -15.37 -7.02
C SER A 224 2.32 -14.03 -6.63
N GLU A 225 1.53 -13.19 -5.95
CA GLU A 225 2.04 -11.95 -5.35
C GLU A 225 3.17 -12.20 -4.34
N ASP A 226 3.24 -13.39 -3.75
CA ASP A 226 4.32 -13.81 -2.83
C ASP A 226 5.68 -13.99 -3.52
N SER A 227 5.67 -14.09 -4.85
CA SER A 227 6.88 -14.29 -5.66
C SER A 227 7.44 -12.99 -6.22
N ARG A 228 6.96 -11.85 -5.71
CA ARG A 228 7.37 -10.52 -6.13
C ARG A 228 7.92 -9.75 -4.94
N TRP A 229 8.97 -9.00 -5.21
CA TRP A 229 9.51 -7.96 -4.34
C TRP A 229 9.47 -6.63 -5.07
N GLN A 230 9.17 -5.56 -4.35
CA GLN A 230 9.05 -4.22 -4.92
C GLN A 230 9.98 -3.28 -4.19
N GLY A 231 10.72 -2.48 -4.96
CA GLY A 231 11.56 -1.39 -4.50
C GLY A 231 11.06 -0.05 -5.05
N ASP A 232 11.43 1.04 -4.37
CA ASP A 232 11.30 2.37 -4.94
C ASP A 232 12.25 2.59 -6.14
N ALA A 233 12.26 3.80 -6.72
CA ALA A 233 13.08 4.14 -7.88
C ALA A 233 14.59 3.88 -7.69
N HIS A 234 15.06 3.90 -6.44
CA HIS A 234 16.46 3.74 -6.04
C HIS A 234 16.79 2.36 -5.48
N GLY A 235 15.79 1.49 -5.31
CA GLY A 235 15.96 0.17 -4.71
C GLY A 235 16.32 0.21 -3.21
N ASP A 236 16.10 1.34 -2.54
CA ASP A 236 16.48 1.55 -1.14
C ASP A 236 15.40 1.03 -0.18
N HIS A 237 14.14 1.08 -0.59
CA HIS A 237 12.99 0.65 0.21
C HIS A 237 12.32 -0.57 -0.44
N VAL A 238 12.70 -1.76 0.01
CA VAL A 238 12.26 -3.03 -0.60
C VAL A 238 11.27 -3.76 0.30
N VAL A 239 10.11 -4.09 -0.24
CA VAL A 239 9.01 -4.79 0.45
C VAL A 239 8.44 -5.93 -0.39
N ARG A 240 7.88 -6.94 0.27
CA ARG A 240 7.07 -7.98 -0.36
C ARG A 240 5.61 -7.48 -0.46
N PRO A 241 5.05 -7.25 -1.66
CA PRO A 241 3.73 -6.62 -1.80
C PRO A 241 2.57 -7.39 -1.17
N SER A 242 2.61 -8.73 -1.19
CA SER A 242 1.51 -9.58 -0.71
C SER A 242 1.18 -9.36 0.77
N ASP A 243 2.17 -8.99 1.56
CA ASP A 243 2.03 -8.95 3.02
C ASP A 243 2.71 -7.72 3.67
N GLY A 244 3.48 -6.96 2.90
CA GLY A 244 4.18 -5.75 3.32
C GLY A 244 5.41 -6.02 4.18
N ALA A 245 5.98 -7.23 4.12
CA ALA A 245 7.22 -7.55 4.81
C ALA A 245 8.40 -6.76 4.21
N PRO A 246 9.12 -5.95 5.00
CA PRO A 246 10.31 -5.26 4.52
C PRO A 246 11.46 -6.26 4.38
N ALA A 247 12.29 -6.08 3.37
CA ALA A 247 13.54 -6.82 3.27
C ALA A 247 14.39 -6.57 4.54
N PRO A 248 15.07 -7.60 5.08
CA PRO A 248 15.99 -7.41 6.19
C PRO A 248 17.06 -6.37 5.86
N PRO A 249 17.51 -5.59 6.87
CA PRO A 249 18.60 -4.64 6.68
C PRO A 249 19.89 -5.36 6.31
N GLU A 250 20.88 -4.61 5.83
CA GLU A 250 22.20 -5.16 5.53
C GLU A 250 22.82 -5.85 6.76
N GLY A 251 23.50 -6.97 6.52
CA GLY A 251 24.05 -7.84 7.58
C GLY A 251 23.04 -8.77 8.24
N GLN A 252 21.74 -8.68 7.94
CA GLN A 252 20.73 -9.63 8.39
C GLN A 252 20.23 -10.49 7.24
N SER A 253 19.76 -11.70 7.57
CA SER A 253 19.21 -12.65 6.61
C SER A 253 18.09 -13.45 7.24
N GLY A 254 17.11 -13.85 6.45
CA GLY A 254 16.04 -14.73 6.87
C GLY A 254 14.80 -14.49 6.03
N PRO A 255 13.82 -15.41 6.05
CA PRO A 255 12.54 -15.11 5.46
C PRO A 255 12.01 -13.83 6.12
N ALA A 256 11.77 -12.80 5.32
CA ALA A 256 11.24 -11.56 5.85
C ALA A 256 9.87 -11.83 6.44
N GLU A 257 9.66 -11.32 7.63
CA GLU A 257 8.40 -11.46 8.33
C GLU A 257 7.54 -10.22 8.12
N ARG A 258 6.26 -10.45 7.82
CA ARG A 258 5.27 -9.37 7.81
C ARG A 258 5.18 -8.76 9.20
N PRO A 259 5.22 -7.42 9.32
CA PRO A 259 4.84 -6.77 10.55
C PRO A 259 3.40 -7.09 10.93
N PHE A 260 3.18 -7.56 12.15
CA PHE A 260 1.86 -7.80 12.72
C PHE A 260 1.73 -7.10 14.07
N GLY A 261 0.50 -6.80 14.49
CA GLY A 261 0.23 -6.36 15.84
C GLY A 261 1.13 -5.21 16.32
N LEU A 262 1.75 -5.40 17.49
CA LEU A 262 2.85 -4.59 18.01
C LEU A 262 4.23 -5.26 17.82
N SER A 263 4.49 -6.02 16.76
CA SER A 263 5.85 -6.49 16.44
C SER A 263 6.85 -5.32 16.34
N SER A 264 8.16 -5.61 16.39
CA SER A 264 9.22 -4.61 16.34
C SER A 264 9.22 -3.78 15.04
N GLY A 265 8.84 -4.40 13.92
CA GLY A 265 8.67 -3.78 12.61
C GLY A 265 7.31 -3.11 12.38
N SER A 266 6.36 -3.21 13.32
CA SER A 266 5.02 -2.65 13.15
C SER A 266 5.02 -1.13 13.09
N MET A 267 4.34 -0.56 12.11
CA MET A 267 4.18 0.90 11.96
C MET A 267 3.28 1.52 13.03
N ILE A 268 2.58 0.70 13.83
CA ILE A 268 1.82 1.12 15.00
C ILE A 268 2.73 1.55 16.16
N ARG A 269 3.97 1.03 16.20
CA ARG A 269 4.97 1.45 17.19
C ARG A 269 5.29 2.93 17.00
N GLY A 270 5.32 3.70 18.09
CA GLY A 270 5.46 5.15 18.00
C GLY A 270 6.78 5.60 17.37
N ARG A 271 7.86 4.80 17.53
CA ARG A 271 9.14 5.04 16.85
C ARG A 271 9.03 4.93 15.31
N ASN A 272 8.27 3.96 14.82
CA ASN A 272 8.11 3.71 13.38
C ASN A 272 7.12 4.71 12.79
N LEU A 273 6.00 4.97 13.47
CA LEU A 273 5.06 6.03 13.07
C LEU A 273 5.75 7.40 12.98
N ARG A 274 6.64 7.74 13.92
CA ARG A 274 7.44 8.97 13.87
C ARG A 274 8.27 9.04 12.59
N ARG A 275 8.99 7.97 12.25
CA ARG A 275 9.81 7.90 11.02
C ARG A 275 8.94 8.04 9.77
N ALA A 276 7.78 7.37 9.75
CA ALA A 276 6.84 7.44 8.64
C ALA A 276 6.31 8.87 8.41
N LEU A 277 5.86 9.54 9.48
CA LEU A 277 5.41 10.92 9.38
C LEU A 277 6.56 11.88 8.99
N ALA A 278 7.79 11.61 9.45
CA ALA A 278 8.97 12.37 9.06
C ALA A 278 9.31 12.21 7.57
N ALA A 279 9.10 11.02 6.99
CA ALA A 279 9.30 10.78 5.56
C ALA A 279 8.27 11.52 4.67
N VAL A 280 7.03 11.67 5.16
CA VAL A 280 5.97 12.41 4.43
C VAL A 280 6.15 13.92 4.55
N ARG A 281 6.59 14.43 5.71
CA ARG A 281 6.68 15.86 6.01
C ARG A 281 7.40 16.73 4.95
N PRO A 282 8.55 16.35 4.37
CA PRO A 282 9.20 17.18 3.35
C PRO A 282 8.46 17.19 1.99
N LEU A 283 7.57 16.22 1.75
CA LEU A 283 6.81 16.09 0.51
C LEU A 283 5.51 16.91 0.52
N VAL A 284 5.14 17.44 1.68
CA VAL A 284 3.95 18.26 1.88
C VAL A 284 4.34 19.73 2.04
N GLY A 285 3.60 20.62 1.39
CA GLY A 285 3.83 22.06 1.56
C GLY A 285 3.69 22.49 3.02
N GLY A 286 4.45 23.50 3.46
CA GLY A 286 4.49 23.90 4.88
C GLY A 286 3.15 24.36 5.48
N SER A 287 2.17 24.71 4.65
CA SER A 287 0.80 25.06 5.06
C SER A 287 -0.18 23.88 5.08
N SER A 288 0.26 22.67 4.72
CA SER A 288 -0.58 21.48 4.71
C SER A 288 -1.00 21.06 6.12
N ARG A 289 -2.23 20.58 6.24
CA ARG A 289 -2.81 20.03 7.47
C ARG A 289 -3.07 18.55 7.29
N VAL A 290 -2.77 17.74 8.31
CA VAL A 290 -3.09 16.31 8.32
C VAL A 290 -4.58 16.13 8.62
N THR A 291 -5.31 15.54 7.67
CA THR A 291 -6.76 15.29 7.76
C THR A 291 -7.08 13.87 8.23
N SER A 292 -6.17 12.93 8.03
CA SER A 292 -6.29 11.57 8.57
C SER A 292 -4.91 10.89 8.63
N VAL A 293 -4.74 10.00 9.60
CA VAL A 293 -3.61 9.06 9.64
C VAL A 293 -4.15 7.67 9.91
N SER A 294 -4.06 6.78 8.93
CA SER A 294 -4.45 5.38 9.08
C SER A 294 -3.19 4.53 9.21
N VAL A 295 -3.09 3.74 10.26
CA VAL A 295 -1.88 3.02 10.67
C VAL A 295 -2.19 1.53 10.75
N TRP A 296 -1.67 0.76 9.80
CA TRP A 296 -1.66 -0.71 9.83
C TRP A 296 -0.30 -1.19 10.33
N PRO A 297 -0.16 -2.45 10.77
CA PRO A 297 1.15 -2.99 11.12
C PRO A 297 2.20 -2.82 10.01
N GLN A 298 1.83 -3.03 8.76
CA GLN A 298 2.75 -3.00 7.62
C GLN A 298 2.86 -1.67 6.87
N ARG A 299 2.02 -0.66 7.19
CA ARG A 299 2.02 0.62 6.46
C ARG A 299 1.29 1.75 7.20
N VAL A 300 1.56 2.99 6.81
CA VAL A 300 0.84 4.20 7.24
C VAL A 300 0.27 4.89 6.00
N ILE A 301 -0.97 5.33 6.05
CA ILE A 301 -1.55 6.24 5.05
C ILE A 301 -1.79 7.58 5.72
N VAL A 302 -1.18 8.64 5.20
CA VAL A 302 -1.31 10.00 5.68
C VAL A 302 -2.08 10.80 4.64
N ALA A 303 -3.27 11.28 5.00
CA ALA A 303 -4.01 12.25 4.20
C ALA A 303 -3.66 13.65 4.68
N THR A 304 -3.27 14.52 3.74
CA THR A 304 -2.99 15.93 4.01
C THR A 304 -3.78 16.81 3.07
N ARG A 305 -4.16 17.98 3.56
CA ARG A 305 -4.89 18.98 2.81
C ARG A 305 -4.11 20.27 2.72
N GLN A 306 -4.06 20.83 1.52
CA GLN A 306 -3.62 22.20 1.26
C GLN A 306 -4.77 22.92 0.54
N ARG A 307 -5.40 23.90 1.22
CA ARG A 307 -6.64 24.55 0.77
C ARG A 307 -7.77 23.52 0.54
N TRP A 308 -8.20 23.33 -0.70
CA TRP A 308 -9.29 22.42 -1.11
C TRP A 308 -8.77 21.12 -1.73
N VAL A 309 -7.45 20.93 -1.75
CA VAL A 309 -6.79 19.76 -2.34
C VAL A 309 -6.29 18.84 -1.24
N GLU A 310 -6.80 17.61 -1.22
CA GLU A 310 -6.27 16.51 -0.43
C GLU A 310 -5.25 15.70 -1.24
N ARG A 311 -4.19 15.27 -0.57
CA ARG A 311 -3.18 14.35 -1.09
C ARG A 311 -2.99 13.24 -0.07
N ARG A 312 -2.88 12.00 -0.55
CA ARG A 312 -2.60 10.84 0.29
C ARG A 312 -1.20 10.33 0.02
N PHE A 313 -0.54 9.93 1.09
CA PHE A 313 0.80 9.38 1.08
C PHE A 313 0.75 8.04 1.78
N THR A 314 1.20 6.99 1.11
CA THR A 314 1.34 5.66 1.70
C THR A 314 2.81 5.45 2.03
N VAL A 315 3.10 5.10 3.29
CA VAL A 315 4.43 4.76 3.77
C VAL A 315 4.45 3.29 4.13
N ASP A 316 5.31 2.50 3.51
CA ASP A 316 5.45 1.07 3.81
C ASP A 316 6.33 0.80 5.03
N ALA A 317 6.49 -0.48 5.39
CA ALA A 317 7.33 -0.91 6.52
C ALA A 317 8.83 -0.75 6.29
N ALA A 318 9.27 -0.57 5.04
CA ALA A 318 10.64 -0.19 4.70
C ALA A 318 10.83 1.33 4.76
N PHE A 319 9.76 2.12 4.97
CA PHE A 319 9.71 3.58 4.95
C PHE A 319 9.78 4.21 3.55
N GLY A 320 9.52 3.44 2.49
CA GLY A 320 9.27 3.96 1.16
C GLY A 320 7.97 4.77 1.14
N VAL A 321 7.94 5.86 0.37
CA VAL A 321 6.77 6.77 0.31
C VAL A 321 6.18 6.80 -1.10
N ASP A 322 4.96 6.30 -1.21
CA ASP A 322 4.12 6.43 -2.39
C ASP A 322 3.15 7.59 -2.24
N ARG A 323 2.87 8.28 -3.33
CA ARG A 323 1.92 9.41 -3.37
C ARG A 323 0.77 9.10 -4.30
N ASP A 324 -0.44 9.28 -3.79
CA ASP A 324 -1.65 9.18 -4.59
C ASP A 324 -1.92 10.48 -5.36
N LYS A 325 -2.80 10.37 -6.36
CA LYS A 325 -3.33 11.53 -7.06
C LYS A 325 -4.03 12.49 -6.11
N PRO A 326 -3.85 13.81 -6.30
CA PRO A 326 -4.59 14.81 -5.55
C PRO A 326 -6.09 14.68 -5.84
N GLY A 327 -6.91 14.88 -4.82
CA GLY A 327 -8.37 14.93 -4.93
C GLY A 327 -8.91 16.19 -4.28
N GLU A 328 -10.12 16.60 -4.67
CA GLU A 328 -10.84 17.66 -3.95
C GLU A 328 -11.34 17.15 -2.60
N THR A 329 -11.36 18.02 -1.59
CA THR A 329 -11.89 17.67 -0.27
C THR A 329 -12.72 18.80 0.33
N ALA A 330 -13.82 18.42 0.97
CA ALA A 330 -14.65 19.31 1.78
C ALA A 330 -14.19 19.38 3.24
N ALA A 331 -13.19 18.60 3.64
CA ALA A 331 -12.68 18.59 5.01
C ALA A 331 -12.18 19.98 5.41
N ARG A 332 -12.76 20.57 6.46
CA ARG A 332 -12.41 21.93 6.92
C ARG A 332 -11.40 21.96 8.07
N GLY A 333 -11.24 20.85 8.77
CA GLY A 333 -10.30 20.68 9.88
C GLY A 333 -8.92 20.16 9.45
N GLY A 334 -8.11 19.80 10.45
CA GLY A 334 -6.82 19.13 10.29
C GLY A 334 -5.79 19.55 11.33
N LEU A 335 -4.79 18.71 11.55
CA LEU A 335 -3.73 18.91 12.54
C LEU A 335 -2.42 19.30 11.88
N SER A 336 -1.55 20.04 12.57
CA SER A 336 -0.14 20.07 12.16
C SER A 336 0.51 18.73 12.49
N PHE A 337 1.54 18.34 11.73
CA PHE A 337 2.30 17.13 12.00
C PHE A 337 2.83 17.07 13.44
N SER A 338 3.25 18.22 13.99
CA SER A 338 3.76 18.34 15.36
C SER A 338 2.71 18.08 16.45
N SER A 339 1.42 18.23 16.14
CA SER A 339 0.33 17.99 17.10
C SER A 339 -0.06 16.52 17.20
N ILE A 340 0.47 15.65 16.33
CA ILE A 340 0.14 14.23 16.34
C ILE A 340 1.00 13.52 17.38
N ASP A 341 0.38 12.98 18.43
CA ASP A 341 1.08 12.14 19.39
C ASP A 341 1.29 10.73 18.81
N VAL A 342 2.47 10.54 18.22
CA VAL A 342 2.87 9.28 17.59
C VAL A 342 2.96 8.10 18.58
N GLY A 343 3.06 8.35 19.89
CA GLY A 343 3.03 7.29 20.90
C GLY A 343 1.62 6.91 21.34
N GLY A 344 0.60 7.69 20.97
CA GLY A 344 -0.79 7.46 21.31
C GLY A 344 -1.32 6.07 20.92
N PRO A 345 -1.17 5.62 19.66
CA PRO A 345 -1.66 4.32 19.22
C PRO A 345 -1.09 3.15 20.03
N GLU A 346 0.23 3.12 20.20
CA GLU A 346 0.93 2.09 20.96
C GLU A 346 0.46 2.02 22.42
N ARG A 347 0.40 3.17 23.10
CA ARG A 347 -0.09 3.25 24.49
C ARG A 347 -1.55 2.82 24.61
N ALA A 348 -2.39 3.20 23.64
CA ALA A 348 -3.79 2.82 23.62
C ALA A 348 -3.97 1.30 23.50
N ILE A 349 -3.22 0.65 22.60
CA ILE A 349 -3.29 -0.81 22.41
C ILE A 349 -2.77 -1.55 23.65
N ASP A 350 -1.70 -1.08 24.27
CA ASP A 350 -1.22 -1.63 25.55
C ASP A 350 -2.27 -1.53 26.65
N LEU A 351 -3.07 -0.46 26.68
CA LEU A 351 -4.16 -0.32 27.64
C LEU A 351 -5.35 -1.22 27.31
N VAL A 352 -5.71 -1.37 26.02
CA VAL A 352 -6.75 -2.31 25.58
C VAL A 352 -6.39 -3.74 25.99
N GLY A 353 -5.15 -4.18 25.73
CA GLY A 353 -4.70 -5.52 26.11
C GLY A 353 -4.82 -5.78 27.61
N ARG A 354 -4.40 -4.81 28.44
CA ARG A 354 -4.54 -4.90 29.90
C ARG A 354 -6.00 -4.95 30.37
N ARG A 355 -6.89 -4.15 29.77
CA ARG A 355 -8.30 -4.06 30.20
C ARG A 355 -9.17 -5.22 29.71
N ALA A 356 -9.01 -5.60 28.45
CA ALA A 356 -9.81 -6.65 27.85
C ALA A 356 -9.38 -8.04 28.32
N LYS A 357 -8.21 -8.17 28.96
CA LYS A 357 -7.56 -9.46 29.26
C LYS A 357 -7.48 -10.35 28.02
N THR A 358 -7.31 -9.72 26.85
CA THR A 358 -7.17 -10.39 25.57
C THR A 358 -5.80 -10.10 25.00
N ASP A 359 -5.34 -10.94 24.06
CA ASP A 359 -4.19 -10.63 23.22
C ASP A 359 -4.55 -9.56 22.16
N ALA A 360 -4.90 -8.37 22.61
CA ALA A 360 -5.15 -7.23 21.72
C ALA A 360 -3.88 -6.84 20.95
N LYS A 361 -2.69 -7.14 21.49
CA LYS A 361 -1.39 -6.81 20.88
C LYS A 361 -1.15 -7.61 19.60
N GLY A 362 -1.44 -8.90 19.59
CA GLY A 362 -1.38 -9.75 18.39
C GLY A 362 -2.54 -9.51 17.42
N ARG A 363 -3.66 -8.95 17.91
CA ARG A 363 -4.91 -8.84 17.16
C ARG A 363 -5.21 -7.46 16.58
N ILE A 364 -4.42 -6.41 16.81
CA ILE A 364 -4.71 -5.11 16.20
C ILE A 364 -4.63 -5.22 14.65
N ASP A 365 -5.67 -4.75 13.98
CA ASP A 365 -5.72 -4.69 12.52
C ASP A 365 -5.18 -3.36 12.00
N TYR A 366 -5.75 -2.26 12.51
CA TYR A 366 -5.31 -0.91 12.21
C TYR A 366 -5.83 0.10 13.23
N VAL A 367 -5.25 1.30 13.19
CA VAL A 367 -5.64 2.46 14.00
C VAL A 367 -5.84 3.66 13.08
N ILE A 368 -6.86 4.48 13.31
CA ILE A 368 -7.12 5.71 12.55
C ILE A 368 -7.06 6.90 13.49
N LEU A 369 -6.36 7.96 13.09
CA LEU A 369 -6.47 9.28 13.70
C LEU A 369 -7.69 9.97 13.12
N ASP A 370 -8.64 10.29 13.98
CA ASP A 370 -9.82 11.08 13.66
C ASP A 370 -9.63 12.48 14.24
N PRO A 371 -9.27 13.50 13.44
CA PRO A 371 -9.18 14.87 13.91
C PRO A 371 -10.55 15.38 14.34
N ALA A 372 -10.59 16.23 15.37
CA ALA A 372 -11.81 16.92 15.76
C ALA A 372 -12.43 17.67 14.56
N ASP A 373 -13.72 17.44 14.33
CA ASP A 373 -14.46 18.17 13.31
C ASP A 373 -15.00 19.49 13.90
N SER A 374 -14.54 20.60 13.32
CA SER A 374 -15.00 21.94 13.66
C SER A 374 -16.51 22.14 13.52
N ALA A 375 -17.20 21.31 12.74
CA ALA A 375 -18.65 21.37 12.58
C ALA A 375 -19.41 20.85 13.82
N PHE A 376 -18.76 20.07 14.69
CA PHE A 376 -19.37 19.45 15.87
C PHE A 376 -18.72 19.97 17.16
N PRO A 377 -19.31 20.99 17.81
CA PRO A 377 -18.80 21.51 19.08
C PRO A 377 -18.62 20.42 20.12
N GLY A 378 -17.41 20.29 20.66
CA GLY A 378 -17.07 19.28 21.66
C GLY A 378 -16.47 17.98 21.10
N ASP A 379 -16.42 17.82 19.77
CA ASP A 379 -15.67 16.73 19.16
C ASP A 379 -14.17 16.86 19.47
N ARG A 380 -13.52 15.73 19.69
CA ARG A 380 -12.13 15.66 20.14
C ARG A 380 -11.34 14.81 19.16
N THR A 381 -10.09 15.21 18.95
CA THR A 381 -9.14 14.38 18.21
C THR A 381 -8.90 13.09 18.97
N THR A 382 -9.14 11.96 18.31
CA THR A 382 -9.05 10.63 18.91
C THR A 382 -8.34 9.64 18.00
N TRP A 383 -7.86 8.55 18.59
CA TRP A 383 -7.50 7.35 17.85
C TRP A 383 -8.64 6.33 17.89
N SER A 384 -9.00 5.80 16.74
CA SER A 384 -9.95 4.70 16.56
C SER A 384 -9.19 3.41 16.29
N LEU A 385 -9.32 2.43 17.19
CA LEU A 385 -8.58 1.16 17.15
C LEU A 385 -9.50 0.02 16.71
N TYR A 386 -9.06 -0.76 15.73
CA TYR A 386 -9.81 -1.87 15.17
C TYR A 386 -9.05 -3.19 15.33
N LEU A 387 -9.63 -4.15 16.06
CA LEU A 387 -9.06 -5.47 16.28
C LEU A 387 -9.55 -6.48 15.21
N ARG A 388 -8.66 -7.38 14.78
CA ARG A 388 -8.95 -8.55 13.95
C ARG A 388 -9.80 -9.57 14.71
N GLY A 389 -10.83 -10.05 14.02
CA GLY A 389 -11.75 -11.07 14.52
C GLY A 389 -12.56 -10.66 15.76
N GLY A 390 -13.44 -11.54 16.22
CA GLY A 390 -14.32 -11.28 17.37
C GLY A 390 -15.57 -10.47 17.04
N ASN A 391 -16.44 -10.28 18.04
CA ASN A 391 -17.71 -9.59 17.87
C ASN A 391 -17.48 -8.11 17.48
N PRO A 392 -18.12 -7.59 16.41
CA PRO A 392 -18.04 -6.21 15.98
C PRO A 392 -18.21 -5.17 17.09
N ALA A 393 -19.11 -5.43 18.06
CA ALA A 393 -19.35 -4.54 19.20
C ALA A 393 -18.17 -4.46 20.19
N THR A 394 -17.22 -5.40 20.12
CA THR A 394 -16.10 -5.53 21.06
C THR A 394 -14.73 -5.31 20.43
N ARG A 395 -14.67 -5.28 19.10
CA ARG A 395 -13.42 -5.12 18.33
C ARG A 395 -13.06 -3.67 18.05
N TYR A 396 -13.92 -2.71 18.42
CA TYR A 396 -13.73 -1.29 18.20
C TYR A 396 -13.55 -0.54 19.53
N TRP A 397 -12.50 0.27 19.60
CA TRP A 397 -12.14 1.07 20.77
C TRP A 397 -11.77 2.49 20.33
N ARG A 398 -12.08 3.48 21.17
CA ARG A 398 -11.68 4.87 20.96
C ARG A 398 -10.71 5.29 22.06
N ALA A 399 -9.67 6.01 21.67
CA ALA A 399 -8.62 6.48 22.56
C ALA A 399 -8.42 7.99 22.42
N THR A 400 -8.00 8.67 23.49
CA THR A 400 -7.52 10.05 23.40
C THR A 400 -6.30 10.13 22.49
N LEU A 401 -6.00 11.31 21.95
CA LEU A 401 -4.83 11.53 21.09
C LEU A 401 -3.52 11.02 21.71
N ASP A 402 -3.34 11.21 23.02
CA ASP A 402 -2.18 10.72 23.78
C ASP A 402 -2.26 9.23 24.17
N GLY A 403 -3.35 8.54 23.83
CA GLY A 403 -3.58 7.12 24.12
C GLY A 403 -3.75 6.77 25.61
N ARG A 404 -3.82 7.76 26.51
CA ARG A 404 -3.89 7.51 27.96
C ARG A 404 -5.28 7.11 28.44
N ARG A 405 -6.33 7.52 27.72
CA ARG A 405 -7.70 7.08 27.97
C ARG A 405 -8.19 6.28 26.78
N VAL A 406 -8.73 5.12 27.07
CA VAL A 406 -9.32 4.22 26.06
C VAL A 406 -10.66 3.74 26.56
N GLY A 407 -11.65 3.58 25.68
CA GLY A 407 -12.94 3.03 26.03
C GLY A 407 -13.66 2.51 24.80
N ARG A 408 -14.71 1.71 25.02
CA ARG A 408 -15.63 1.37 23.94
C ARG A 408 -16.55 2.56 23.70
N PRO A 409 -16.87 2.92 22.45
CA PRO A 409 -17.81 4.00 22.18
C PRO A 409 -19.13 3.79 22.92
N GLY A 410 -19.67 4.86 23.49
CA GLY A 410 -20.92 4.84 24.27
C GLY A 410 -20.78 4.34 25.71
N GLN A 411 -19.59 3.88 26.15
CA GLN A 411 -19.38 3.52 27.55
C GLN A 411 -18.84 4.70 28.38
N PRO A 412 -19.18 4.77 29.69
CA PRO A 412 -18.64 5.79 30.58
C PRO A 412 -17.11 5.83 30.55
N GLY A 413 -16.55 7.03 30.44
CA GLY A 413 -15.10 7.25 30.40
C GLY A 413 -14.44 7.02 29.03
N ALA A 414 -15.19 6.58 28.01
CA ALA A 414 -14.73 6.62 26.63
C ALA A 414 -14.42 8.06 26.19
N PRO A 415 -13.38 8.27 25.37
CA PRO A 415 -13.03 9.59 24.83
C PRO A 415 -14.09 10.18 23.92
#